data_AF-R7V1G5-F1
#
_entry.id   AF-R7V1G5-F1
#
_cell.length_a   1.000
_cell.length_b   1.000
_cell.length_c   1.000
_cell.angle_alpha   90.00
_cell.angle_beta   90.00
_cell.angle_gamma   90.00
#
_symmetry.space_group_name_H-M   'P 1'
#
loop_
_entity.id
_entity.type
_entity.pdbx_description
1 polymer ?
#
loop_
_entity_poly.entity_id
_entity_poly.type
_entity_poly.pdbx_seq_one_letter_code
_entity_poly.pdbx_strand_id
1 'polypeptide(L)'
;MTWHLNRARVGLQVLGLLGKLLTGPWMKVFYTSGSSGIPHLAGIAMVKQAIETKTDWAESPLQVLQTERDCFGKKITRDDITRSVLLPPVNKELFEEYMLAYCLAVNDVLNCQYKRYFNMELTEELLDQTRSARSHNMDAEEIMGMITAAQDRAPNASMCFVSSKICAQKNQTMRYLENRPDLHCLIKKSIKLGRCHRQRKKLHEDFIFNLPNKNIYDVIPNFCCLFSCCVLGFI
;
A
#
# COMPACT_ATOMS: atom_id res chain seq x y z
N MET A 1 29.42 -27.91 20.14
CA MET A 1 28.07 -28.18 19.60
C MET A 1 26.97 -27.41 20.34
N THR A 2 27.03 -27.30 21.68
CA THR A 2 26.08 -26.53 22.52
C THR A 2 26.02 -25.03 22.24
N TRP A 3 27.14 -24.41 21.84
CA TRP A 3 27.21 -22.96 21.61
C TRP A 3 26.40 -22.48 20.40
N HIS A 4 26.46 -23.22 19.28
CA HIS A 4 25.63 -22.93 18.09
C HIS A 4 24.13 -23.16 18.36
N LEU A 5 23.80 -24.18 19.15
CA LEU A 5 22.42 -24.46 19.54
C LEU A 5 21.83 -23.34 20.40
N ASN A 6 22.62 -22.77 21.32
CA ASN A 6 22.19 -21.65 22.16
C ASN A 6 21.96 -20.39 21.34
N ARG A 7 22.85 -20.06 20.38
CA ARG A 7 22.63 -18.95 19.43
C ARG A 7 21.36 -19.12 18.61
N ALA A 8 21.15 -20.29 18.04
CA ALA A 8 19.96 -20.57 17.25
C ALA A 8 18.67 -20.45 18.07
N ARG A 9 18.67 -20.97 19.31
CA ARG A 9 17.52 -20.87 20.22
C ARG A 9 17.18 -19.41 20.57
N VAL A 10 18.18 -18.63 20.94
CA VAL A 10 17.99 -17.20 21.25
C VAL A 10 17.54 -16.41 20.03
N GLY A 11 18.14 -16.66 18.86
CA GLY A 11 17.72 -16.03 17.60
C GLY A 11 16.28 -16.33 17.24
N LEU A 12 15.85 -17.59 17.33
CA LEU A 12 14.46 -17.99 17.08
C LEU A 12 13.50 -17.38 18.10
N GLN A 13 13.92 -17.26 19.36
CA GLN A 13 13.12 -16.60 20.38
C GLN A 13 12.90 -15.12 20.05
N VAL A 14 13.97 -14.38 19.73
CA VAL A 14 13.90 -12.96 19.34
C VAL A 14 13.01 -12.79 18.10
N LEU A 15 13.19 -13.62 17.07
CA LEU A 15 12.36 -13.59 15.87
C LEU A 15 10.89 -13.89 16.16
N GLY A 16 10.61 -14.89 17.00
CA GLY A 16 9.25 -15.20 17.43
C GLY A 16 8.60 -14.04 18.19
N LEU A 17 9.38 -13.35 19.03
CA LEU A 17 8.93 -12.21 19.82
C LEU A 17 8.59 -11.03 18.91
N LEU A 18 9.49 -10.67 17.99
CA LEU A 18 9.24 -9.66 16.96
C LEU A 18 8.05 -10.03 16.08
N GLY A 19 7.86 -11.32 15.79
CA GLY A 19 6.68 -11.82 15.09
C GLY A 19 5.36 -11.43 15.78
N LYS A 20 5.33 -11.54 17.12
CA LYS A 20 4.13 -11.24 17.92
C LYS A 20 3.97 -9.77 18.27
N LEU A 21 5.06 -9.05 18.50
CA LEU A 21 5.06 -7.66 18.96
C LEU A 21 5.10 -6.63 17.83
N LEU A 22 5.68 -7.00 16.69
CA LEU A 22 5.93 -6.10 15.58
C LEU A 22 5.21 -6.56 14.32
N THR A 23 5.64 -7.65 13.68
CA THR A 23 5.17 -7.96 12.31
C THR A 23 3.70 -8.36 12.28
N GLY A 24 3.23 -9.18 13.23
CA GLY A 24 1.82 -9.54 13.35
C GLY A 24 0.90 -8.32 13.54
N PRO A 25 1.15 -7.48 14.55
CA PRO A 25 0.43 -6.22 14.74
C PRO A 25 0.50 -5.29 13.52
N TRP A 26 1.68 -5.18 12.89
CA TRP A 26 1.89 -4.36 11.69
C TRP A 26 0.98 -4.80 10.54
N MET A 27 0.93 -6.10 10.27
CA MET A 27 0.04 -6.68 9.26
C MET A 27 -1.43 -6.42 9.60
N LYS A 28 -1.83 -6.55 10.87
CA LYS A 28 -3.21 -6.28 11.29
C LYS A 28 -3.62 -4.82 11.09
N VAL A 29 -2.72 -3.88 11.39
CA VAL A 29 -2.99 -2.44 11.31
C VAL A 29 -2.98 -1.92 9.88
N PHE A 30 -2.00 -2.33 9.08
CA PHE A 30 -1.79 -1.76 7.74
C PHE A 30 -2.30 -2.64 6.61
N TYR A 31 -2.45 -3.96 6.79
CA TYR A 31 -2.66 -4.90 5.67
C TYR A 31 -3.99 -5.66 5.72
N THR A 32 -4.43 -6.13 6.90
CA THR A 32 -5.62 -7.01 7.01
C THR A 32 -6.91 -6.26 7.31
N SER A 33 -6.81 -5.05 7.84
CA SER A 33 -7.97 -4.23 8.11
C SER A 33 -8.48 -3.58 6.82
N GLY A 34 -9.22 -4.35 6.03
CA GLY A 34 -10.06 -3.80 4.96
C GLY A 34 -11.11 -2.78 5.46
N SER A 35 -11.17 -2.56 6.78
CA SER A 35 -12.10 -1.73 7.53
C SER A 35 -11.45 -0.77 8.54
N SER A 36 -10.11 -0.70 8.70
CA SER A 36 -9.55 0.20 9.74
C SER A 36 -9.77 1.67 9.41
N GLY A 37 -10.00 2.00 8.13
CA GLY A 37 -10.28 3.37 7.70
C GLY A 37 -9.18 4.35 8.08
N ILE A 38 -7.97 3.87 8.41
CA ILE A 38 -6.84 4.71 8.81
C ILE A 38 -6.42 5.48 7.56
N PRO A 39 -6.60 6.81 7.52
CA PRO A 39 -6.13 7.62 6.40
C PRO A 39 -4.62 7.42 6.21
N HIS A 40 -4.16 7.44 4.96
CA HIS A 40 -2.75 7.22 4.61
C HIS A 40 -1.79 8.03 5.51
N LEU A 41 -2.07 9.32 5.69
CA LEU A 41 -1.24 10.22 6.50
C LEU A 41 -1.39 10.00 8.02
N ALA A 42 -2.55 9.55 8.50
CA ALA A 42 -2.71 9.18 9.92
C ALA A 42 -1.88 7.94 10.29
N GLY A 43 -1.62 7.06 9.30
CA GLY A 43 -0.71 5.94 9.46
C GLY A 43 0.72 6.35 9.81
N ILE A 44 1.17 7.53 9.37
CA ILE A 44 2.53 8.03 9.64
C ILE A 44 2.75 8.25 11.14
N ALA A 45 1.75 8.79 11.85
CA ALA A 45 1.83 8.98 13.30
C ALA A 45 1.98 7.64 14.04
N MET A 46 1.29 6.59 13.57
CA MET A 46 1.44 5.24 14.12
C MET A 46 2.84 4.66 13.85
N VAL A 47 3.42 4.96 12.69
CA VAL A 47 4.81 4.55 12.39
C VAL A 47 5.80 5.26 13.31
N LYS A 48 5.63 6.55 13.59
CA LYS A 48 6.46 7.29 14.55
C LYS A 48 6.40 6.67 15.95
N GLN A 49 5.20 6.40 16.45
CA GLN A 49 5.01 5.72 17.74
C GLN A 49 5.70 4.34 17.76
N ALA A 50 5.60 3.58 16.66
CA ALA A 50 6.26 2.28 16.56
C ALA A 50 7.78 2.37 16.49
N ILE A 51 8.36 3.48 16.01
CA ILE A 51 9.81 3.75 16.04
C ILE A 51 10.24 4.06 17.47
N GLU A 52 9.53 4.95 18.16
CA GLU A 52 9.78 5.31 19.57
C GLU A 52 9.78 4.06 20.45
N THR A 53 8.74 3.23 20.36
CA THR A 53 8.63 1.99 21.12
C THR A 53 9.80 1.03 20.87
N LYS A 54 10.33 0.98 19.64
CA LYS A 54 11.50 0.15 19.30
C LYS A 54 12.80 0.75 19.82
N THR A 55 12.90 2.07 19.88
CA THR A 55 14.04 2.75 20.52
C THR A 55 14.07 2.42 22.01
N ASP A 56 12.94 2.45 22.70
CA ASP A 56 12.84 2.02 24.11
C ASP A 56 13.27 0.55 24.29
N TRP A 57 12.84 -0.33 23.38
CA TRP A 57 13.26 -1.72 23.37
C TRP A 57 14.76 -1.91 23.07
N ALA A 58 15.36 -1.02 22.28
CA ALA A 58 16.79 -1.04 22.01
C ALA A 58 17.59 -0.58 23.24
N GLU A 59 17.11 0.41 23.99
CA GLU A 59 17.73 0.89 25.22
C GLU A 59 17.64 -0.14 26.37
N SER A 60 16.56 -0.91 26.43
CA SER A 60 16.34 -1.93 27.46
C SER A 60 15.76 -3.24 26.90
N PRO A 61 16.56 -4.06 26.20
CA PRO A 61 16.07 -5.25 25.50
C PRO A 61 15.39 -6.29 26.40
N LEU A 62 15.86 -6.46 27.63
CA LEU A 62 15.26 -7.43 28.56
C LEU A 62 13.86 -7.04 29.04
N GLN A 63 13.52 -5.74 29.03
CA GLN A 63 12.19 -5.28 29.44
C GLN A 63 11.09 -5.71 28.46
N VAL A 64 11.47 -6.01 27.22
CA VAL A 64 10.55 -6.50 26.18
C VAL A 64 9.85 -7.80 26.61
N LEU A 65 10.55 -8.66 27.36
CA LEU A 65 10.00 -9.93 27.88
C LEU A 65 8.87 -9.73 28.91
N GLN A 66 8.77 -8.55 29.51
CA GLN A 66 7.74 -8.20 30.49
C GLN A 66 6.61 -7.38 29.89
N THR A 67 6.72 -7.04 28.60
CA THR A 67 5.80 -6.10 27.96
C THR A 67 4.44 -6.77 27.70
N GLU A 68 3.35 -6.05 27.99
CA GLU A 68 1.97 -6.52 27.72
C GLU A 68 1.36 -5.93 26.44
N ARG A 69 2.09 -5.02 25.79
CA ARG A 69 1.64 -4.21 24.66
C ARG A 69 2.53 -4.41 23.43
N ASP A 70 1.93 -4.34 22.25
CA ASP A 70 2.65 -4.37 20.99
C ASP A 70 3.31 -3.02 20.66
N CYS A 71 4.00 -2.96 19.51
CA CYS A 71 4.65 -1.73 19.03
C CYS A 71 3.71 -0.54 18.75
N PHE A 72 2.38 -0.76 18.76
CA PHE A 72 1.37 0.30 18.64
C PHE A 72 0.65 0.58 19.96
N GLY A 73 1.11 -0.02 21.07
CA GLY A 73 0.53 0.14 22.40
C GLY A 73 -0.75 -0.69 22.65
N LYS A 74 -1.14 -1.60 21.75
CA LYS A 74 -2.31 -2.46 21.93
C LYS A 74 -1.96 -3.71 22.72
N LYS A 75 -2.91 -4.21 23.52
CA LYS A 75 -2.69 -5.39 24.37
C LYS A 75 -2.48 -6.65 23.53
N ILE A 76 -1.43 -7.41 23.84
CA ILE A 76 -1.10 -8.65 23.15
C ILE A 76 -1.98 -9.80 23.67
N THR A 77 -2.44 -10.67 22.77
CA THR A 77 -3.11 -11.92 23.15
C THR A 77 -2.08 -12.93 23.69
N ARG A 78 -2.26 -13.38 24.93
CA ARG A 78 -1.34 -14.32 25.61
C ARG A 78 -1.71 -15.78 25.33
N ASP A 79 -1.57 -16.17 24.08
CA ASP A 79 -1.63 -17.56 23.62
C ASP A 79 -0.45 -18.36 24.20
N ASP A 80 -0.53 -19.69 24.22
CA ASP A 80 0.53 -20.58 24.72
C ASP A 80 1.88 -20.32 24.02
N ILE A 81 1.84 -20.00 22.73
CA ILE A 81 3.02 -19.62 21.94
C ILE A 81 3.62 -18.31 22.46
N THR A 82 2.80 -17.29 22.68
CA THR A 82 3.27 -15.99 23.20
C THR A 82 3.89 -16.16 24.58
N ARG A 83 3.29 -16.99 25.45
CA ARG A 83 3.85 -17.29 26.76
C ARG A 83 5.20 -18.00 26.68
N SER A 84 5.36 -18.93 25.73
CA SER A 84 6.63 -19.66 25.54
C SER A 84 7.79 -18.77 25.11
N VAL A 85 7.51 -17.75 24.30
CA VAL A 85 8.53 -16.83 23.77
C VAL A 85 8.91 -15.74 24.79
N LEU A 86 8.02 -15.40 25.72
CA LEU A 86 8.28 -14.47 26.83
C LEU A 86 9.08 -15.08 27.99
N LEU A 87 9.38 -16.40 27.95
CA LEU A 87 10.23 -17.03 28.94
C LEU A 87 11.64 -16.44 28.94
N PRO A 88 12.35 -16.46 30.08
CA PRO A 88 13.72 -15.96 30.15
C PRO A 88 14.62 -16.70 29.14
N PRO A 89 15.46 -15.98 28.38
CA PRO A 89 16.32 -16.57 27.37
C PRO A 89 17.41 -17.43 28.01
N VAL A 90 17.86 -18.44 27.27
CA VAL A 90 18.95 -19.34 27.70
C VAL A 90 20.27 -18.58 27.90
N ASN A 91 20.50 -17.53 27.10
CA ASN A 91 21.61 -16.61 27.26
C ASN A 91 21.08 -15.17 27.10
N LYS A 92 21.20 -14.38 28.17
CA LYS A 92 20.70 -13.00 28.24
C LYS A 92 21.52 -12.03 27.38
N GLU A 93 22.85 -12.16 27.40
CA GLU A 93 23.75 -11.29 26.63
C GLU A 93 23.50 -11.43 25.12
N LEU A 94 23.38 -12.66 24.63
CA LEU A 94 23.05 -12.92 23.22
C LEU A 94 21.65 -12.41 22.85
N PHE A 95 20.71 -12.46 23.80
CA PHE A 95 19.36 -11.94 23.56
C PHE A 95 19.37 -10.42 23.42
N GLU A 96 20.09 -9.73 24.32
CA GLU A 96 20.27 -8.27 24.25
C GLU A 96 20.93 -7.85 22.94
N GLU A 97 22.01 -8.52 22.55
CA GLU A 97 22.73 -8.24 21.30
C GLU A 97 21.80 -8.37 20.08
N TYR A 98 21.07 -9.48 19.98
CA TYR A 98 20.16 -9.72 18.86
C TYR A 98 18.99 -8.75 18.85
N MET A 99 18.31 -8.56 19.98
CA MET A 99 17.15 -7.69 20.05
C MET A 99 17.53 -6.23 19.74
N LEU A 100 18.66 -5.75 20.25
CA LEU A 100 19.22 -4.43 19.91
C LEU A 100 19.46 -4.32 18.40
N ALA A 101 20.20 -5.26 17.81
CA ALA A 101 20.54 -5.24 16.38
C ALA A 101 19.27 -5.24 15.50
N TYR A 102 18.27 -6.05 15.84
CA TYR A 102 17.00 -6.08 15.11
C TYR A 102 16.20 -4.77 15.25
N CYS A 103 16.07 -4.22 16.46
CA CYS A 103 15.35 -2.97 16.67
C CYS A 103 15.97 -1.82 15.86
N LEU A 104 17.29 -1.70 15.89
CA LEU A 104 18.03 -0.68 15.14
C LEU A 104 17.87 -0.87 13.63
N ALA A 105 18.08 -2.10 13.13
CA ALA A 105 17.93 -2.38 11.70
C ALA A 105 16.53 -2.06 11.16
N VAL A 106 15.48 -2.40 11.93
CA VAL A 106 14.10 -2.07 11.55
C VAL A 106 13.87 -0.55 11.60
N ASN A 107 14.38 0.14 12.62
CA ASN A 107 14.27 1.59 12.72
C ASN A 107 14.97 2.29 11.55
N ASP A 108 16.14 1.84 11.14
CA ASP A 108 16.88 2.41 10.01
C ASP A 108 16.08 2.31 8.71
N VAL A 109 15.49 1.14 8.45
CA VAL A 109 14.64 0.93 7.26
C VAL A 109 13.42 1.84 7.31
N LEU A 110 12.72 1.93 8.44
CA LEU A 110 11.55 2.79 8.58
C LEU A 110 11.90 4.27 8.44
N ASN A 111 12.99 4.72 9.06
CA ASN A 111 13.47 6.09 8.93
C ASN A 111 13.84 6.43 7.49
N CYS A 112 14.47 5.51 6.76
CA CYS A 112 14.78 5.70 5.34
C CYS A 112 13.51 5.78 4.48
N GLN A 113 12.57 4.86 4.69
CA GLN A 113 11.32 4.79 3.91
C GLN A 113 10.42 6.00 4.17
N TYR A 114 10.33 6.44 5.43
CA TYR A 114 9.42 7.52 5.84
C TYR A 114 10.10 8.90 5.95
N LYS A 115 11.39 9.02 5.59
CA LYS A 115 12.16 10.26 5.72
C LYS A 115 11.45 11.50 5.17
N ARG A 116 10.82 11.36 4.00
CA ARG A 116 10.07 12.45 3.35
C ARG A 116 8.81 12.78 4.12
N TYR A 117 8.03 11.76 4.49
CA TYR A 117 6.78 11.90 5.23
C TYR A 117 6.98 12.49 6.64
N PHE A 118 8.13 12.24 7.29
CA PHE A 118 8.41 12.80 8.61
C PHE A 118 8.73 14.29 8.60
N ASN A 119 9.30 14.79 7.51
CA ASN A 119 9.67 16.19 7.32
C ASN A 119 8.59 17.02 6.64
N MET A 120 7.47 16.39 6.27
CA MET A 120 6.40 17.00 5.51
C MET A 120 5.39 17.66 6.46
N GLU A 121 5.01 18.90 6.16
CA GLU A 121 3.96 19.60 6.90
C GLU A 121 2.59 19.05 6.49
N LEU A 122 1.78 18.67 7.48
CA LEU A 122 0.45 18.13 7.26
C LEU A 122 -0.57 19.26 7.23
N THR A 123 -1.01 19.63 6.02
CA THR A 123 -2.11 20.58 5.82
C THR A 123 -3.46 19.83 5.71
N GLU A 124 -4.56 20.44 6.14
CA GLU A 124 -5.91 19.83 6.04
C GLU A 124 -6.30 19.50 4.59
N GLU A 125 -5.93 20.34 3.62
CA GLU A 125 -6.18 20.11 2.19
C GLU A 125 -5.54 18.81 1.68
N LEU A 126 -4.33 18.53 2.15
CA LEU A 126 -3.58 17.34 1.78
C LEU A 126 -4.19 16.08 2.43
N LEU A 127 -4.69 16.19 3.66
CA LEU A 127 -5.41 15.10 4.32
C LEU A 127 -6.67 14.72 3.54
N ASP A 128 -7.38 15.69 2.99
CA ASP A 128 -8.58 15.41 2.18
C ASP A 128 -8.23 14.82 0.81
N GLN A 129 -7.19 15.33 0.14
CA GLN A 129 -6.69 14.77 -1.13
C GLN A 129 -6.24 13.31 -0.99
N THR A 130 -5.56 12.98 0.10
CA THR A 130 -5.00 11.65 0.35
C THR A 130 -5.97 10.70 1.03
N ARG A 131 -7.20 11.13 1.33
CA ARG A 131 -8.22 10.31 1.99
C ARG A 131 -8.56 9.04 1.21
N SER A 132 -8.50 9.11 -0.12
CA SER A 132 -8.74 7.97 -1.01
C SER A 132 -7.51 7.08 -1.20
N ALA A 133 -6.32 7.56 -0.82
CA ALA A 133 -5.09 6.80 -0.93
C ALA A 133 -5.04 5.71 0.14
N ARG A 134 -4.64 4.50 -0.28
CA ARG A 134 -4.44 3.40 0.66
C ARG A 134 -3.13 3.60 1.45
N SER A 135 -3.09 3.06 2.65
CA SER A 135 -1.91 3.08 3.52
C SER A 135 -0.81 2.08 3.11
N HIS A 136 -1.09 1.19 2.16
CA HIS A 136 -0.18 0.15 1.70
C HIS A 136 -0.17 0.02 0.18
N ASN A 137 0.91 -0.51 -0.36
CA ASN A 137 1.15 -0.63 -1.81
C ASN A 137 0.50 -1.87 -2.45
N MET A 138 0.01 -2.86 -1.67
CA MET A 138 -0.55 -4.10 -2.24
C MET A 138 -1.65 -3.88 -3.29
N ASP A 139 -2.53 -2.88 -3.10
CA ASP A 139 -3.60 -2.61 -4.07
C ASP A 139 -3.01 -2.08 -5.39
N ALA A 140 -1.97 -1.26 -5.31
CA ALA A 140 -1.23 -0.79 -6.48
C ALA A 140 -0.49 -1.94 -7.18
N GLU A 141 0.18 -2.81 -6.43
CA GLU A 141 0.84 -4.01 -6.97
C GLU A 141 -0.15 -4.94 -7.67
N GLU A 142 -1.32 -5.17 -7.07
CA GLU A 142 -2.39 -5.97 -7.66
C GLU A 142 -2.88 -5.34 -8.97
N ILE A 143 -3.14 -4.02 -8.98
CA ILE A 143 -3.54 -3.30 -10.20
C ILE A 143 -2.47 -3.43 -11.29
N MET A 144 -1.19 -3.25 -10.95
CA MET A 144 -0.08 -3.39 -11.89
C MET A 144 0.05 -4.82 -12.43
N GLY A 145 -0.15 -5.83 -11.59
CA GLY A 145 -0.22 -7.23 -11.99
C GLY A 145 -1.38 -7.48 -12.96
N MET A 146 -2.56 -6.92 -12.68
CA MET A 146 -3.73 -7.00 -13.58
C MET A 146 -3.48 -6.31 -14.92
N ILE A 147 -2.81 -5.15 -14.93
CA ILE A 147 -2.44 -4.44 -16.17
C ILE A 147 -1.50 -5.31 -17.00
N THR A 148 -0.45 -5.84 -16.39
CA THR A 148 0.55 -6.68 -17.07
C THR A 148 -0.11 -7.92 -17.68
N ALA A 149 -0.89 -8.65 -16.90
CA ALA A 149 -1.60 -9.84 -17.37
C ALA A 149 -2.63 -9.52 -18.47
N ALA A 150 -3.26 -8.34 -18.44
CA ALA A 150 -4.18 -7.91 -19.47
C ALA A 150 -3.46 -7.53 -20.77
N GLN A 151 -2.31 -6.88 -20.66
CA GLN A 151 -1.46 -6.52 -21.81
C GLN A 151 -0.89 -7.77 -22.49
N ASP A 152 -0.45 -8.77 -21.72
CA ASP A 152 0.05 -10.04 -22.27
C ASP A 152 -1.01 -10.81 -23.05
N ARG A 153 -2.27 -10.78 -22.56
CA ARG A 153 -3.40 -11.42 -23.25
C ARG A 153 -3.86 -10.65 -24.49
N ALA A 154 -3.70 -9.34 -24.51
CA ALA A 154 -4.20 -8.48 -25.57
C ALA A 154 -3.18 -7.35 -25.87
N PRO A 155 -2.05 -7.67 -26.52
CA PRO A 155 -0.95 -6.72 -26.69
C PRO A 155 -1.32 -5.51 -27.55
N ASN A 156 -2.32 -5.67 -28.43
CA ASN A 156 -2.83 -4.61 -29.30
C ASN A 156 -3.98 -3.80 -28.66
N ALA A 157 -4.41 -4.13 -27.44
CA ALA A 157 -5.43 -3.36 -26.75
C ALA A 157 -4.86 -2.01 -26.27
N SER A 158 -5.68 -0.96 -26.36
CA SER A 158 -5.28 0.34 -25.83
C SER A 158 -5.28 0.33 -24.30
N MET A 159 -4.39 1.12 -23.70
CA MET A 159 -4.33 1.28 -22.24
C MET A 159 -5.67 1.71 -21.63
N CYS A 160 -6.43 2.58 -22.33
CA CYS A 160 -7.77 2.98 -21.87
C CYS A 160 -8.74 1.79 -21.78
N PHE A 161 -8.66 0.84 -22.72
CA PHE A 161 -9.47 -0.37 -22.68
C PHE A 161 -9.08 -1.29 -21.52
N VAL A 162 -7.77 -1.50 -21.32
CA VAL A 162 -7.23 -2.30 -20.22
C VAL A 162 -7.62 -1.70 -18.86
N SER A 163 -7.38 -0.40 -18.66
CA SER A 163 -7.73 0.32 -17.45
C SER A 163 -9.23 0.24 -17.15
N SER A 164 -10.09 0.51 -18.14
CA SER A 164 -11.55 0.43 -17.96
C SER A 164 -12.01 -0.97 -17.53
N LYS A 165 -11.40 -2.01 -18.09
CA LYS A 165 -11.70 -3.40 -17.76
C LYS A 165 -11.31 -3.74 -16.32
N ILE A 166 -10.13 -3.31 -15.89
CA ILE A 166 -9.65 -3.53 -14.52
C ILE A 166 -10.53 -2.78 -13.52
N CYS A 167 -10.87 -1.52 -13.80
CA CYS A 167 -11.80 -0.73 -12.98
C CYS A 167 -13.17 -1.42 -12.85
N ALA A 168 -13.72 -1.93 -13.96
CA ALA A 168 -15.00 -2.65 -13.94
C ALA A 168 -14.95 -3.94 -13.10
N GLN A 169 -13.81 -4.64 -13.09
CA GLN A 169 -13.59 -5.83 -12.27
C GLN A 169 -13.46 -5.47 -10.78
N LYS A 170 -12.59 -4.51 -10.44
CA LYS A 170 -12.33 -4.07 -9.06
C LYS A 170 -13.58 -3.48 -8.39
N ASN A 171 -14.33 -2.66 -9.11
CA ASN A 171 -15.57 -2.05 -8.61
C ASN A 171 -16.77 -3.02 -8.62
N GLN A 172 -16.56 -4.29 -9.02
CA GLN A 172 -17.62 -5.28 -9.22
C GLN A 172 -18.78 -4.73 -10.07
N THR A 173 -18.45 -3.87 -11.05
CA THR A 173 -19.45 -3.13 -11.83
C THR A 173 -20.36 -4.09 -12.58
N MET A 174 -19.85 -5.23 -13.05
CA MET A 174 -20.68 -6.24 -13.70
C MET A 174 -21.74 -6.83 -12.76
N ARG A 175 -21.37 -7.20 -11.53
CA ARG A 175 -22.33 -7.68 -10.51
C ARG A 175 -23.36 -6.61 -10.15
N TYR A 176 -22.92 -5.35 -10.05
CA TYR A 176 -23.83 -4.23 -9.81
C TYR A 176 -24.84 -4.05 -10.97
N LEU A 177 -24.36 -4.17 -12.21
CA LEU A 177 -25.16 -4.02 -13.42
C LEU A 177 -26.14 -5.19 -13.64
N GLU A 178 -25.75 -6.42 -13.30
CA GLU A 178 -26.62 -7.61 -13.38
C GLU A 178 -27.86 -7.49 -12.47
N ASN A 179 -27.73 -6.81 -11.33
CA ASN A 179 -28.83 -6.59 -10.39
C ASN A 179 -29.70 -5.36 -10.73
N ARG A 180 -29.42 -4.66 -11.84
CA ARG A 180 -30.12 -3.42 -12.21
C ARG A 180 -31.26 -3.70 -13.20
N PRO A 181 -32.49 -3.23 -12.92
CA PRO A 181 -33.63 -3.44 -13.83
C PRO A 181 -33.51 -2.63 -15.14
N ASP A 182 -32.69 -1.58 -15.18
CA ASP A 182 -32.51 -0.68 -16.33
C ASP A 182 -31.28 -1.00 -17.21
N LEU A 183 -30.64 -2.15 -16.98
CA LEU A 183 -29.41 -2.57 -17.66
C LEU A 183 -29.47 -2.43 -19.19
N HIS A 184 -30.57 -2.88 -19.79
CA HIS A 184 -30.73 -2.88 -21.25
C HIS A 184 -30.77 -1.45 -21.83
N CYS A 185 -31.31 -0.48 -21.07
CA CYS A 185 -31.33 0.92 -21.46
C CYS A 185 -29.92 1.54 -21.35
N LEU A 186 -29.19 1.23 -20.28
CA LEU A 186 -27.81 1.67 -20.07
C LEU A 186 -26.85 1.15 -21.15
N ILE A 187 -26.98 -0.11 -21.57
CA ILE A 187 -26.18 -0.68 -22.67
C ILE A 187 -26.46 0.06 -23.98
N LYS A 188 -27.73 0.31 -24.32
CA LYS A 188 -28.08 1.07 -25.54
C LYS A 188 -27.51 2.49 -25.50
N LYS A 189 -27.58 3.16 -24.34
CA LYS A 189 -27.06 4.52 -24.15
C LYS A 189 -25.53 4.57 -24.28
N SER A 190 -24.82 3.62 -23.68
CA SER A 190 -23.35 3.53 -23.75
C SER A 190 -22.86 3.21 -25.16
N ILE A 191 -23.52 2.33 -25.91
CA ILE A 191 -23.23 2.09 -27.34
C ILE A 191 -23.38 3.38 -28.16
N LYS A 192 -24.47 4.13 -27.94
CA LYS A 192 -24.71 5.41 -28.63
C LYS A 192 -23.61 6.42 -28.34
N LEU A 193 -23.24 6.57 -27.06
CA LEU A 193 -22.15 7.48 -26.63
C LEU A 193 -20.80 7.07 -27.22
N GLY A 194 -20.46 5.78 -27.22
CA GLY A 194 -19.23 5.27 -27.81
C GLY A 194 -19.16 5.50 -29.32
N ARG A 195 -20.28 5.39 -30.03
CA ARG A 195 -20.36 5.72 -31.47
C ARG A 195 -20.12 7.21 -31.71
N CYS A 196 -20.76 8.09 -30.95
CA CYS A 196 -20.56 9.53 -31.05
C CYS A 196 -19.10 9.94 -30.76
N HIS A 197 -18.47 9.32 -29.76
CA HIS A 197 -17.07 9.61 -29.42
C HIS A 197 -16.11 9.22 -30.57
N ARG A 198 -16.28 8.03 -31.16
CA ARG A 198 -15.48 7.61 -32.32
C ARG A 198 -15.66 8.53 -33.53
N GLN A 199 -16.89 8.99 -33.80
CA GLN A 199 -17.15 9.94 -34.88
C GLN A 199 -16.46 11.29 -34.63
N ARG A 200 -16.50 11.81 -33.40
CA ARG A 200 -15.78 13.04 -33.04
C ARG A 200 -14.28 12.90 -33.17
N LYS A 201 -13.71 11.73 -32.80
CA LYS A 201 -12.28 11.47 -32.93
C LYS A 201 -11.83 11.46 -34.39
N LYS A 202 -12.58 10.78 -35.28
CA LYS A 202 -12.32 10.83 -36.73
C LYS A 202 -12.37 12.25 -37.28
N LEU A 203 -13.40 13.03 -36.93
CA LEU A 203 -13.51 14.42 -37.36
C LEU A 203 -12.34 15.29 -36.87
N HIS A 204 -11.80 15.02 -35.68
CA HIS A 204 -10.64 15.73 -35.15
C HIS A 204 -9.34 15.33 -35.85
N GLU A 205 -9.13 14.04 -36.12
CA GLU A 205 -7.99 13.53 -36.89
C GLU A 205 -8.03 14.09 -38.33
N ASP A 206 -9.19 14.05 -39.00
CA ASP A 206 -9.41 14.61 -40.33
C ASP A 206 -9.17 16.13 -40.38
N PHE A 207 -9.49 16.85 -39.29
CA PHE A 207 -9.22 18.29 -39.17
C PHE A 207 -7.73 18.60 -39.00
N ILE A 208 -7.01 17.78 -38.21
CA ILE A 208 -5.56 17.93 -38.00
C ILE A 208 -4.79 17.67 -39.31
N PHE A 209 -5.19 16.67 -40.10
CA PHE A 209 -4.53 16.34 -41.37
C PHE A 209 -4.79 17.34 -42.51
N ASN A 210 -5.80 18.21 -42.38
CA ASN A 210 -6.16 19.22 -43.40
C ASN A 210 -5.71 20.65 -43.06
N LEU A 211 -4.91 20.85 -42.02
CA LEU A 211 -4.33 22.16 -41.68
C LEU A 211 -3.08 22.45 -42.54
N PRO A 212 -2.99 23.60 -43.24
CA PRO A 212 -1.77 23.98 -43.94
C PRO A 212 -0.67 24.28 -42.93
N ASN A 213 0.33 23.39 -42.89
CA ASN A 213 1.68 23.54 -42.33
C ASN A 213 1.80 24.63 -41.23
N LYS A 214 1.21 24.38 -40.06
CA LYS A 214 1.57 25.07 -38.83
C LYS A 214 2.22 24.08 -37.89
N ASN A 215 3.32 24.53 -37.26
CA ASN A 215 4.16 23.76 -36.36
C ASN A 215 3.36 22.80 -35.49
N ILE A 216 3.73 21.52 -35.59
CA ILE A 216 3.11 20.35 -34.93
C ILE A 216 3.11 20.48 -33.38
N TYR A 217 3.78 21.49 -32.82
CA TYR A 217 3.90 21.74 -31.39
C TYR A 217 2.76 22.58 -30.78
N ASP A 218 1.92 23.26 -31.57
CA ASP A 218 0.87 24.16 -31.04
C ASP A 218 -0.52 23.52 -30.94
N VAL A 219 -0.67 22.24 -31.35
CA VAL A 219 -1.96 21.53 -31.33
C VAL A 219 -1.83 20.23 -30.53
N ILE A 220 -1.43 20.35 -29.27
CA ILE A 220 -1.71 19.32 -28.25
C ILE A 220 -2.90 19.81 -27.42
N PRO A 221 -4.15 19.54 -27.82
CA PRO A 221 -5.26 19.80 -26.93
C PRO A 221 -5.26 18.71 -25.85
N ASN A 222 -4.97 19.12 -24.62
CA ASN A 222 -5.40 18.49 -23.38
C ASN A 222 -5.20 16.97 -23.28
N PHE A 223 -3.94 16.56 -23.10
CA PHE A 223 -3.60 15.34 -22.35
C PHE A 223 -3.89 15.48 -20.82
N CYS A 224 -4.54 16.58 -20.41
CA CYS A 224 -4.76 16.97 -19.01
C CYS A 224 -5.86 16.18 -18.26
N CYS A 225 -6.65 15.32 -18.89
CA CYS A 225 -7.75 14.63 -18.18
C CYS A 225 -7.45 13.19 -17.74
N LEU A 226 -6.31 12.60 -18.11
CA LEU A 226 -5.95 11.22 -17.67
C LEU A 226 -4.59 11.12 -16.98
N PHE A 227 -3.67 12.07 -17.21
CA PHE A 227 -2.46 12.16 -16.41
C PHE A 227 -2.69 12.79 -15.03
N SER A 228 -3.73 13.62 -14.88
CA SER A 228 -4.11 14.22 -13.58
C SER A 228 -4.62 13.18 -12.57
N CYS A 229 -5.20 12.06 -13.02
CA CYS A 229 -5.70 11.01 -12.10
C CYS A 229 -4.72 9.87 -11.83
N CYS A 230 -3.60 9.77 -12.53
CA CYS A 230 -2.63 8.66 -12.34
C CYS A 230 -1.19 9.11 -12.04
N VAL A 231 -0.82 10.37 -12.27
CA VAL A 231 0.57 10.84 -12.05
C VAL A 231 0.68 11.85 -10.90
N LEU A 232 -0.43 12.29 -10.31
CA LEU A 232 -0.42 13.00 -9.03
C LEU A 232 -0.44 12.07 -7.79
N GLY A 233 -0.20 10.77 -8.00
CA GLY A 233 -0.01 9.76 -6.94
C GLY A 233 1.40 9.19 -6.87
N PHE A 234 2.37 9.83 -7.54
CA PHE A 234 3.80 9.57 -7.36
C PHE A 234 4.44 10.78 -6.70
N ILE A 235 4.40 10.81 -5.37
CA ILE A 235 5.46 11.20 -4.41
C ILE A 235 5.04 10.73 -3.02
#